data_AF-A0A2N1G5F1-F1
#
_entry.id   AF-A0A2N1G5F1-F1
#
_cell.length_a   1.000
_cell.length_b   1.000
_cell.length_c   1.000
_cell.angle_alpha   90.00
_cell.angle_beta   90.00
_cell.angle_gamma   90.00
#
_symmetry.space_group_name_H-M   'P 1'
#
loop_
_entity.id
_entity.type
_entity.pdbx_description
1 polymer ?
#
loop_
_entity_poly.entity_id
_entity_poly.type
_entity_poly.pdbx_seq_one_letter_code
_entity_poly.pdbx_strand_id
1 'polypeptide(L)'
;MLKYFKIIALLAFGCLNAQSKKVETVYFDFDKYGLDSKQQQTILDFIAKADISKIESVQIYGYCDDRGNADYNYKLSEERVGTVRNLLTANGLNKNKIVIIEGKGRVILTDDILENVGEIRSKNRRVDLVLVQKNSFGEGLYNSFHDHHTVGDRIYLEKIYFPLGSSMLNEQSKQELDKIAKILDSNKSIEFEIIGHVCCTPSHYHDAIDRATNERKLSVNRAKSVFLYLINKNVNSLRMSYKGVGNKFPLGKGEEFDRRVEFLITKI
;
A
#
# COMPACT_ATOMS: atom_id res chain seq x y z
N MET A 1 11.58 24.08 53.96
CA MET A 1 11.92 22.64 53.78
C MET A 1 10.81 21.96 53.00
N LEU A 2 11.20 21.15 52.02
CA LEU A 2 10.47 20.60 50.87
C LEU A 2 9.02 20.12 51.10
N LYS A 3 8.10 20.58 50.24
CA LYS A 3 6.81 19.95 49.95
C LYS A 3 7.04 18.75 49.03
N TYR A 4 6.73 17.53 49.48
CA TYR A 4 6.80 16.32 48.65
C TYR A 4 5.57 16.22 47.73
N PHE A 5 5.77 16.49 46.45
CA PHE A 5 4.83 16.19 45.37
C PHE A 5 4.86 14.68 45.10
N LYS A 6 3.78 13.96 45.41
CA LYS A 6 3.57 12.60 44.91
C LYS A 6 3.03 12.70 43.48
N ILE A 7 3.91 12.64 42.49
CA ILE A 7 3.53 12.39 41.10
C ILE A 7 3.44 10.87 40.95
N ILE A 8 2.21 10.35 40.96
CA ILE A 8 1.94 8.98 40.50
C ILE A 8 2.08 9.01 38.98
N ALA A 9 3.23 8.56 38.49
CA ALA A 9 3.44 8.31 37.07
C ALA A 9 2.58 7.10 36.66
N LEU A 10 1.43 7.39 36.06
CA LEU A 10 0.58 6.40 35.44
C LEU A 10 1.26 5.93 34.14
N LEU A 11 2.22 5.02 34.26
CA LEU A 11 2.77 4.27 33.13
C LEU A 11 1.71 3.27 32.65
N ALA A 12 0.72 3.77 31.91
CA ALA A 12 -0.10 2.92 31.06
C ALA A 12 0.80 2.44 29.91
N PHE A 13 1.43 1.28 30.10
CA PHE A 13 1.94 0.47 29.01
C PHE A 13 0.76 0.07 28.13
N GLY A 14 0.42 0.93 27.17
CA GLY A 14 -0.41 0.54 26.04
C GLY A 14 0.36 -0.53 25.27
N CYS A 15 -0.06 -1.78 25.38
CA CYS A 15 0.35 -2.82 24.45
C CYS A 15 -0.10 -2.38 23.06
N LEU A 16 0.81 -1.77 22.30
CA LEU A 16 0.67 -1.57 20.87
C LEU A 16 0.61 -2.96 20.24
N ASN A 17 -0.60 -3.45 20.01
CA ASN A 17 -0.80 -4.61 19.15
C ASN A 17 -0.43 -4.18 17.73
N ALA A 18 0.80 -4.46 17.31
CA ALA A 18 1.19 -4.33 15.93
C ALA A 18 0.33 -5.31 15.10
N GLN A 19 -0.66 -4.79 14.38
CA GLN A 19 -1.53 -5.65 13.58
C GLN A 19 -0.77 -6.17 12.36
N SER A 20 -0.50 -7.47 12.35
CA SER A 20 0.31 -8.13 11.33
C SER A 20 -0.42 -8.21 9.99
N LYS A 21 0.18 -7.70 8.92
CA LYS A 21 -0.20 -8.08 7.55
C LYS A 21 -0.07 -9.60 7.44
N LYS A 22 -1.15 -10.30 7.08
CA LYS A 22 -1.08 -11.74 6.86
C LYS A 22 -0.51 -11.96 5.46
N VAL A 23 0.74 -12.40 5.40
CA VAL A 23 1.44 -12.75 4.16
C VAL A 23 1.54 -14.26 4.10
N GLU A 24 1.16 -14.83 2.97
CA GLU A 24 1.41 -16.23 2.65
C GLU A 24 2.27 -16.29 1.41
N THR A 25 3.26 -17.17 1.41
CA THR A 25 4.16 -17.35 0.28
C THR A 25 3.99 -18.74 -0.29
N VAL A 26 3.77 -18.82 -1.60
CA VAL A 26 3.85 -20.08 -2.34
C VAL A 26 5.06 -20.13 -3.24
N TYR A 27 5.58 -21.33 -3.43
CA TYR A 27 6.81 -21.57 -4.17
C TYR A 27 6.56 -22.30 -5.48
N PHE A 28 7.46 -22.08 -6.43
CA PHE A 28 7.42 -22.69 -7.76
C PHE A 28 8.71 -23.43 -8.05
N ASP A 29 8.56 -24.52 -8.79
CA ASP A 29 9.69 -25.21 -9.40
C ASP A 29 10.46 -24.30 -10.35
N PHE A 30 11.70 -24.67 -10.60
CA PHE A 30 12.51 -24.01 -11.61
C PHE A 30 11.79 -23.99 -12.96
N ASP A 31 11.75 -22.81 -13.57
CA ASP A 31 11.17 -22.58 -14.89
C ASP A 31 9.68 -22.93 -15.05
N LYS A 32 8.93 -23.02 -13.94
CA LYS A 32 7.50 -23.32 -13.97
C LYS A 32 6.64 -22.21 -13.39
N TYR A 33 5.42 -22.11 -13.90
CA TYR A 33 4.33 -21.33 -13.34
C TYR A 33 3.17 -22.19 -12.83
N GLY A 34 3.21 -23.51 -13.03
CA GLY A 34 2.26 -24.43 -12.41
C GLY A 34 2.60 -24.67 -10.93
N LEU A 35 1.58 -24.67 -10.08
CA LEU A 35 1.70 -25.03 -8.66
C LEU A 35 1.54 -26.55 -8.48
N ASP A 36 2.38 -27.15 -7.66
CA ASP A 36 2.16 -28.51 -7.18
C ASP A 36 0.97 -28.57 -6.20
N SER A 37 0.47 -29.78 -5.93
CA SER A 37 -0.70 -29.98 -5.06
C SER A 37 -0.51 -29.46 -3.65
N LYS A 38 0.72 -29.48 -3.11
CA LYS A 38 1.02 -28.98 -1.77
C LYS A 38 0.89 -27.45 -1.73
N GLN A 39 1.45 -26.76 -2.72
CA GLN A 39 1.38 -25.29 -2.81
C GLN A 39 -0.03 -24.80 -3.14
N GLN A 40 -0.78 -25.55 -3.95
CA GLN A 40 -2.22 -25.29 -4.14
C GLN A 40 -2.96 -25.36 -2.80
N GLN A 41 -2.73 -26.42 -2.01
CA GLN A 41 -3.37 -26.56 -0.71
C GLN A 41 -2.98 -25.44 0.26
N THR A 42 -1.73 -24.98 0.25
CA THR A 42 -1.30 -23.82 1.05
C THR A 42 -2.18 -22.59 0.80
N ILE A 43 -2.48 -22.28 -0.47
CA ILE A 43 -3.34 -21.14 -0.84
C ILE A 43 -4.77 -21.36 -0.34
N LEU A 44 -5.30 -22.57 -0.55
CA LEU A 44 -6.67 -22.89 -0.14
C LEU A 44 -6.84 -22.79 1.38
N ASP A 45 -5.91 -23.34 2.14
CA ASP A 45 -5.89 -23.25 3.61
C ASP A 45 -5.76 -21.80 4.07
N PHE A 46 -4.94 -21.02 3.39
CA PHE A 46 -4.73 -19.61 3.72
C PHE A 46 -6.00 -18.78 3.58
N ILE A 47 -6.75 -18.96 2.49
CA ILE A 47 -8.05 -18.32 2.28
C ILE A 47 -9.09 -18.87 3.25
N ALA A 48 -9.17 -20.19 3.43
CA ALA A 48 -10.17 -20.83 4.29
C ALA A 48 -10.04 -20.38 5.76
N LYS A 49 -8.81 -20.15 6.23
CA LYS A 49 -8.51 -19.59 7.55
C LYS A 49 -8.70 -18.07 7.62
N ALA A 50 -8.91 -17.39 6.50
CA ALA A 50 -9.15 -15.96 6.47
C ALA A 50 -10.66 -15.68 6.56
N ASP A 51 -11.04 -14.74 7.42
CA ASP A 51 -12.42 -14.24 7.45
C ASP A 51 -12.66 -13.36 6.22
N ILE A 52 -13.22 -13.95 5.16
CA ILE A 52 -13.44 -13.30 3.86
C ILE A 52 -14.24 -12.00 4.01
N SER A 53 -15.17 -11.92 4.98
CA SER A 53 -15.97 -10.73 5.24
C SER A 53 -15.12 -9.54 5.72
N LYS A 54 -14.00 -9.84 6.38
CA LYS A 54 -13.00 -8.89 6.86
C LYS A 54 -11.89 -8.66 5.85
N ILE A 55 -11.82 -9.36 4.72
CA ILE A 55 -10.81 -9.06 3.69
C ILE A 55 -11.25 -7.81 2.95
N GLU A 56 -10.42 -6.76 3.02
CA GLU A 56 -10.61 -5.56 2.25
C GLU A 56 -10.08 -5.72 0.84
N SER A 57 -8.83 -6.19 0.73
CA SER A 57 -8.20 -6.45 -0.55
C SER A 57 -7.14 -7.56 -0.48
N VAL A 58 -6.78 -8.11 -1.64
CA VAL A 58 -5.77 -9.13 -1.85
C VAL A 58 -4.78 -8.62 -2.89
N GLN A 59 -3.49 -8.78 -2.58
CA GLN A 59 -2.38 -8.39 -3.45
C GLN A 59 -1.54 -9.62 -3.75
N ILE A 60 -1.08 -9.74 -4.99
CA ILE A 60 -0.37 -10.93 -5.49
C ILE A 60 0.89 -10.45 -6.21
N TYR A 61 2.05 -10.83 -5.68
CA TYR A 61 3.36 -10.45 -6.22
C TYR A 61 4.16 -11.68 -6.61
N GLY A 62 4.57 -11.77 -7.87
CA GLY A 62 5.32 -12.92 -8.40
C GLY A 62 6.78 -12.60 -8.60
N TYR A 63 7.64 -13.56 -8.30
CA TYR A 63 9.08 -13.42 -8.38
C TYR A 63 9.72 -14.63 -9.08
N CYS A 64 10.88 -14.39 -9.67
CA CYS A 64 11.76 -15.40 -10.23
C CYS A 64 13.13 -15.36 -9.57
N ASP A 65 13.91 -16.43 -9.74
CA ASP A 65 15.31 -16.41 -9.34
C ASP A 65 16.17 -15.57 -10.29
N ASP A 66 17.46 -15.42 -9.99
CA ASP A 66 18.40 -14.53 -10.68
C ASP A 66 18.72 -14.97 -12.12
N ARG A 67 18.40 -16.21 -12.49
CA ARG A 67 18.83 -16.84 -13.74
C ARG A 67 17.88 -16.54 -14.90
N GLY A 68 18.44 -16.50 -16.11
CA GLY A 68 17.70 -16.16 -17.32
C GLY A 68 17.64 -14.65 -17.58
N ASN A 69 17.15 -14.27 -18.77
CA ASN A 69 17.08 -12.86 -19.15
C ASN A 69 15.92 -12.14 -18.41
N ALA A 70 15.98 -10.81 -18.36
CA ALA A 70 15.04 -10.00 -17.60
C ALA A 70 13.59 -10.13 -18.12
N ASP A 71 13.39 -10.01 -19.44
CA ASP A 71 12.05 -10.05 -20.05
C ASP A 71 11.37 -11.40 -19.87
N TYR A 72 12.14 -12.48 -19.99
CA TYR A 72 11.69 -13.84 -19.74
C TYR A 72 11.21 -13.99 -18.31
N ASN A 73 12.01 -13.55 -17.33
CA ASN A 73 11.65 -13.66 -15.92
C ASN A 73 10.45 -12.79 -15.57
N TYR A 74 10.31 -11.61 -16.18
CA TYR A 74 9.14 -10.77 -16.03
C TYR A 74 7.89 -11.51 -16.49
N LYS A 75 7.90 -12.06 -17.71
CA LYS A 75 6.79 -12.86 -18.24
C LYS A 75 6.49 -14.09 -17.38
N LEU A 76 7.51 -14.84 -16.95
CA LEU A 76 7.33 -16.00 -16.08
C LEU A 76 6.69 -15.61 -14.73
N SER A 77 7.07 -14.47 -14.16
CA SER A 77 6.46 -13.98 -12.92
C SER A 77 5.01 -13.54 -13.10
N GLU A 78 4.64 -12.99 -14.27
CA GLU A 78 3.26 -12.67 -14.66
C GLU A 78 2.39 -13.95 -14.76
N GLU A 79 2.91 -15.02 -15.37
CA GLU A 79 2.19 -16.30 -15.46
C GLU A 79 1.98 -16.95 -14.07
N ARG A 80 2.96 -16.79 -13.16
CA ARG A 80 2.85 -17.26 -11.78
C ARG A 80 1.74 -16.55 -11.00
N VAL A 81 1.69 -15.22 -11.05
CA VAL A 81 0.60 -14.47 -10.39
C VAL A 81 -0.75 -14.77 -11.04
N GLY A 82 -0.78 -15.01 -12.36
CA GLY A 82 -1.97 -15.44 -13.09
C GLY A 82 -2.50 -16.79 -12.58
N THR A 83 -1.62 -17.75 -12.34
CA THR A 83 -1.95 -19.07 -11.79
C THR A 83 -2.57 -18.95 -10.40
N VAL A 84 -1.95 -18.17 -9.51
CA VAL A 84 -2.47 -17.93 -8.15
C VAL A 84 -3.82 -17.22 -8.22
N ARG A 85 -3.95 -16.14 -8.98
CA ARG A 85 -5.20 -15.40 -9.17
C ARG A 85 -6.35 -16.32 -9.61
N ASN A 86 -6.10 -17.15 -10.62
CA ASN A 86 -7.11 -18.06 -11.15
C ASN A 86 -7.58 -19.04 -10.07
N LEU A 87 -6.64 -19.62 -9.30
CA LEU A 87 -6.95 -20.51 -8.17
C LEU A 87 -7.79 -19.81 -7.10
N LEU A 88 -7.42 -18.58 -6.70
CA LEU A 88 -8.19 -17.80 -5.73
C LEU A 88 -9.62 -17.55 -6.21
N THR A 89 -9.78 -17.11 -7.46
CA THR A 89 -11.11 -16.80 -8.03
C THR A 89 -11.98 -18.04 -8.22
N ALA A 90 -11.39 -19.17 -8.61
CA ALA A 90 -12.10 -20.44 -8.71
C ALA A 90 -12.61 -20.94 -7.36
N ASN A 91 -11.98 -20.52 -6.26
CA ASN A 91 -12.33 -20.88 -4.88
C ASN A 91 -13.10 -19.76 -4.16
N GLY A 92 -13.83 -18.92 -4.91
CA GLY A 92 -14.82 -18.01 -4.34
C GLY A 92 -14.29 -16.64 -3.92
N LEU A 93 -13.00 -16.34 -4.08
CA LEU A 93 -12.51 -14.97 -3.89
C LEU A 93 -13.04 -14.08 -5.02
N ASN A 94 -13.82 -13.06 -4.66
CA ASN A 94 -14.33 -12.09 -5.63
C ASN A 94 -13.17 -11.38 -6.33
N LYS A 95 -13.15 -11.39 -7.67
CA LYS A 95 -12.11 -10.73 -8.48
C LYS A 95 -11.91 -9.25 -8.10
N ASN A 96 -12.98 -8.55 -7.70
CA ASN A 96 -12.91 -7.15 -7.28
C ASN A 96 -12.13 -6.93 -5.97
N LYS A 97 -11.90 -7.98 -5.19
CA LYS A 97 -11.03 -7.94 -4.00
C LYS A 97 -9.56 -8.07 -4.35
N ILE A 98 -9.21 -8.57 -5.54
CA ILE A 98 -7.82 -8.66 -5.99
C ILE A 98 -7.46 -7.31 -6.62
N VAL A 99 -6.72 -6.49 -5.90
CA VAL A 99 -6.43 -5.10 -6.30
C VAL A 99 -5.05 -4.94 -6.92
N ILE A 100 -4.13 -5.87 -6.66
CA ILE A 100 -2.79 -5.89 -7.25
C ILE A 100 -2.44 -7.30 -7.72
N ILE A 101 -1.98 -7.39 -8.96
CA ILE A 101 -1.48 -8.59 -9.62
C ILE A 101 -0.26 -8.15 -10.41
N GLU A 102 0.94 -8.46 -9.91
CA GLU A 102 2.18 -7.96 -10.53
C GLU A 102 3.30 -9.01 -10.50
N GLY A 103 3.82 -9.33 -11.67
CA GLY A 103 5.08 -10.02 -11.85
C GLY A 103 6.25 -9.04 -11.66
N LYS A 104 7.08 -9.28 -10.65
CA LYS A 104 8.26 -8.47 -10.32
C LYS A 104 9.52 -8.92 -11.06
N GLY A 105 9.46 -10.00 -11.83
CA GLY A 105 10.60 -10.55 -12.55
C GLY A 105 11.67 -11.17 -11.64
N ARG A 106 12.93 -11.12 -12.08
CA ARG A 106 14.06 -11.77 -11.38
C ARG A 106 14.50 -11.01 -10.14
N VAL A 107 14.79 -11.75 -9.07
CA VAL A 107 15.43 -11.23 -7.85
C VAL A 107 16.94 -11.42 -7.96
N ILE A 108 17.69 -10.33 -8.00
CA ILE A 108 19.16 -10.36 -8.08
C ILE A 108 19.75 -10.76 -6.72
N LEU A 109 20.70 -11.68 -6.73
CA LEU A 109 21.47 -12.05 -5.55
C LEU A 109 22.53 -10.99 -5.28
N THR A 110 22.75 -10.66 -4.01
CA THR A 110 23.84 -9.76 -3.60
C THR A 110 25.11 -10.55 -3.30
N ASP A 111 26.26 -9.95 -3.54
CA ASP A 111 27.58 -10.60 -3.54
C ASP A 111 28.01 -11.15 -2.17
N ASP A 112 27.35 -10.72 -1.09
CA ASP A 112 27.55 -11.13 0.30
C ASP A 112 26.84 -12.45 0.67
N ILE A 113 26.08 -13.06 -0.25
CA ILE A 113 25.24 -14.24 0.02
C ILE A 113 25.65 -15.45 -0.85
N LEU A 114 26.92 -15.83 -0.78
CA LEU A 114 27.46 -16.97 -1.54
C LEU A 114 27.22 -18.34 -0.90
N GLU A 115 26.76 -18.38 0.35
CA GLU A 115 26.32 -19.63 0.99
C GLU A 115 24.86 -19.94 0.65
N ASN A 116 24.56 -21.19 0.31
CA ASN A 116 23.20 -21.70 0.05
C ASN A 116 22.44 -21.06 -1.11
N VAL A 117 23.16 -20.64 -2.17
CA VAL A 117 22.59 -20.05 -3.40
C VAL A 117 21.41 -20.87 -3.97
N GLY A 118 21.50 -22.19 -3.97
CA GLY A 118 20.40 -23.06 -4.46
C GLY A 118 19.10 -22.93 -3.64
N GLU A 119 19.22 -22.77 -2.33
CA GLU A 119 18.09 -22.57 -1.44
C GLU A 119 17.48 -21.17 -1.64
N ILE A 120 18.30 -20.14 -1.72
CA ILE A 120 17.86 -18.75 -1.96
C ILE A 120 17.10 -18.66 -3.28
N ARG A 121 17.63 -19.24 -4.34
CA ARG A 121 16.95 -19.33 -5.64
C ARG A 121 15.58 -19.99 -5.50
N SER A 122 15.51 -21.06 -4.72
CA SER A 122 14.25 -21.76 -4.48
C SER A 122 13.24 -20.91 -3.71
N LYS A 123 13.71 -20.10 -2.75
CA LYS A 123 12.88 -19.11 -2.05
C LYS A 123 12.50 -17.90 -2.90
N ASN A 124 13.26 -17.57 -3.94
CA ASN A 124 12.96 -16.48 -4.87
C ASN A 124 11.96 -16.86 -5.97
N ARG A 125 11.84 -18.15 -6.30
CA ARG A 125 10.76 -18.65 -7.17
C ARG A 125 9.46 -18.73 -6.39
N ARG A 126 8.81 -17.59 -6.19
CA ARG A 126 7.65 -17.50 -5.30
C ARG A 126 6.57 -16.55 -5.80
N VAL A 127 5.39 -16.69 -5.21
CA VAL A 127 4.35 -15.67 -5.21
C VAL A 127 3.98 -15.36 -3.77
N ASP A 128 3.99 -14.07 -3.43
CA ASP A 128 3.56 -13.57 -2.13
C ASP A 128 2.11 -13.09 -2.24
N LEU A 129 1.24 -13.67 -1.43
CA LEU A 129 -0.16 -13.29 -1.25
C LEU A 129 -0.28 -12.45 0.01
N VAL A 130 -0.71 -11.20 -0.15
CA VAL A 130 -0.92 -10.28 0.97
C VAL A 130 -2.40 -10.04 1.14
N LEU A 131 -2.96 -10.47 2.27
CA LEU A 131 -4.32 -10.11 2.66
C LEU A 131 -4.29 -8.81 3.45
N VAL A 132 -5.03 -7.84 2.95
CA VAL A 132 -5.35 -6.61 3.66
C VAL A 132 -6.73 -6.79 4.25
N GLN A 133 -6.84 -6.85 5.57
CA GLN A 133 -8.14 -6.85 6.24
C GLN A 133 -8.70 -5.43 6.31
N LYS A 134 -10.02 -5.32 6.37
CA LYS A 134 -10.74 -4.12 6.77
C LYS A 134 -10.15 -3.67 8.10
N ASN A 135 -9.61 -2.45 8.11
CA ASN A 135 -8.94 -1.84 9.25
C ASN A 135 -7.57 -2.47 9.63
N SER A 136 -6.84 -3.12 8.71
CA SER A 136 -5.47 -3.66 8.93
C SER A 136 -4.37 -2.62 9.18
N PHE A 137 -4.73 -1.39 9.47
CA PHE A 137 -3.81 -0.27 9.50
C PHE A 137 -3.60 0.33 10.90
N GLY A 138 -4.13 -0.33 11.94
CA GLY A 138 -4.16 0.18 13.31
C GLY A 138 -5.39 1.05 13.55
N GLU A 139 -5.70 1.33 14.81
CA GLU A 139 -6.76 2.27 15.18
C GLU A 139 -6.55 3.61 14.44
N GLY A 140 -7.58 4.09 13.73
CA GLY A 140 -7.54 5.39 13.06
C GLY A 140 -6.88 5.42 11.68
N LEU A 141 -6.70 4.32 10.93
CA LEU A 141 -6.26 4.39 9.53
C LEU A 141 -7.20 3.61 8.58
N TYR A 142 -7.80 4.33 7.62
CA TYR A 142 -8.88 3.90 6.74
C TYR A 142 -8.47 3.94 5.28
N ASN A 143 -9.18 3.24 4.40
CA ASN A 143 -8.95 3.32 2.94
C ASN A 143 -10.00 4.16 2.18
N SER A 144 -11.01 4.66 2.90
CA SER A 144 -12.08 5.53 2.40
C SER A 144 -12.63 6.39 3.52
N PHE A 145 -13.39 7.44 3.17
CA PHE A 145 -14.18 8.19 4.14
C PHE A 145 -15.43 7.41 4.56
N HIS A 146 -15.81 7.51 5.84
CA HIS A 146 -17.00 6.92 6.44
C HIS A 146 -17.80 7.97 7.23
N ASP A 147 -18.99 7.60 7.70
CA ASP A 147 -19.90 8.51 8.40
C ASP A 147 -19.34 9.00 9.75
N HIS A 148 -18.44 8.24 10.36
CA HIS A 148 -17.83 8.57 11.65
C HIS A 148 -16.31 8.48 11.54
N HIS A 149 -15.66 9.62 11.82
CA HIS A 149 -14.21 9.72 11.96
C HIS A 149 -13.87 10.29 13.34
N THR A 150 -12.61 10.18 13.73
CA THR A 150 -12.03 10.88 14.88
C THR A 150 -10.84 11.72 14.47
N VAL A 151 -10.53 12.77 15.25
CA VAL A 151 -9.32 13.57 15.04
C VAL A 151 -8.09 12.67 15.17
N GLY A 152 -7.19 12.75 14.20
CA GLY A 152 -6.02 11.88 14.08
C GLY A 152 -6.20 10.73 13.09
N ASP A 153 -7.43 10.48 12.63
CA ASP A 153 -7.69 9.47 11.60
C ASP A 153 -6.91 9.79 10.33
N ARG A 154 -6.27 8.79 9.76
CA ARG A 154 -5.59 8.86 8.47
C ARG A 154 -6.41 8.07 7.46
N ILE A 155 -6.60 8.60 6.26
CA ILE A 155 -7.39 7.98 5.21
C ILE A 155 -6.50 7.84 4.00
N TYR A 156 -6.08 6.60 3.74
CA TYR A 156 -5.21 6.19 2.65
C TYR A 156 -6.01 5.83 1.40
N LEU A 157 -5.91 6.62 0.34
CA LEU A 157 -6.74 6.39 -0.83
C LEU A 157 -6.00 5.51 -1.84
N GLU A 158 -6.28 4.21 -1.77
CA GLU A 158 -5.67 3.15 -2.61
C GLU A 158 -5.81 3.41 -4.11
N LYS A 159 -6.78 4.24 -4.52
CA LYS A 159 -7.12 4.48 -5.93
C LYS A 159 -6.78 5.88 -6.44
N ILE A 160 -6.09 6.70 -5.64
CA ILE A 160 -5.50 7.95 -6.16
C ILE A 160 -4.10 7.64 -6.68
N TYR A 161 -4.05 7.33 -7.97
CA TYR A 161 -2.81 7.05 -8.68
C TYR A 161 -2.21 8.31 -9.28
N PHE A 162 -0.88 8.35 -9.25
CA PHE A 162 -0.06 9.28 -9.99
C PHE A 162 0.88 8.51 -10.91
N PRO A 163 1.03 8.90 -12.19
CA PRO A 163 2.09 8.37 -13.03
C PRO A 163 3.47 8.55 -12.37
N LEU A 164 4.42 7.69 -12.72
CA LEU A 164 5.77 7.75 -12.17
C LEU A 164 6.39 9.13 -12.41
N GLY A 165 6.89 9.76 -11.34
CA GLY A 165 7.50 11.10 -11.40
C GLY A 165 6.52 12.24 -11.70
N SER A 166 5.21 12.02 -11.66
CA SER A 166 4.20 13.05 -11.98
C SER A 166 3.29 13.35 -10.78
N SER A 167 2.83 14.59 -10.69
CA SER A 167 1.78 15.06 -9.78
C SER A 167 0.40 15.17 -10.46
N MET A 168 0.28 14.74 -11.72
CA MET A 168 -0.98 14.81 -12.46
C MET A 168 -1.92 13.67 -12.09
N LEU A 169 -3.20 14.01 -11.87
CA LEU A 169 -4.28 13.06 -11.61
C LEU A 169 -4.79 12.48 -12.94
N ASN A 170 -4.80 11.16 -13.04
CA ASN A 170 -5.45 10.47 -14.16
C ASN A 170 -6.99 10.41 -13.97
N GLU A 171 -7.72 9.98 -14.99
CA GLU A 171 -9.20 9.95 -14.94
C GLU A 171 -9.75 9.04 -13.84
N GLN A 172 -9.10 7.90 -13.56
CA GLN A 172 -9.52 7.01 -12.48
C GLN A 172 -9.39 7.69 -11.10
N SER A 173 -8.27 8.38 -10.85
CA SER A 173 -8.05 9.15 -9.63
C SER A 173 -9.08 10.27 -9.47
N LYS A 174 -9.45 10.93 -10.57
CA LYS A 174 -10.49 11.96 -10.60
C LYS A 174 -11.87 11.39 -10.22
N GLN A 175 -12.25 10.25 -10.79
CA GLN A 175 -13.52 9.57 -10.46
C GLN A 175 -13.62 9.19 -8.97
N GLU A 176 -12.50 8.79 -8.36
CA GLU A 176 -12.48 8.48 -6.94
C GLU A 176 -12.53 9.75 -6.08
N LEU A 177 -11.82 10.81 -6.49
CA LEU A 177 -11.91 12.12 -5.84
C LEU A 177 -13.32 12.73 -5.94
N ASP A 178 -14.07 12.46 -6.99
CA ASP A 178 -15.47 12.87 -7.12
C ASP A 178 -16.37 12.22 -6.06
N LYS A 179 -16.13 10.95 -5.73
CA LYS A 179 -16.86 10.25 -4.66
C LYS A 179 -16.51 10.86 -3.31
N ILE A 180 -15.23 11.15 -3.07
CA ILE A 180 -14.74 11.75 -1.84
C ILE A 180 -15.31 13.16 -1.65
N ALA A 181 -15.33 13.97 -2.70
CA ALA A 181 -15.90 15.32 -2.65
C ALA A 181 -17.37 15.32 -2.20
N LYS A 182 -18.17 14.35 -2.67
CA LYS A 182 -19.57 14.18 -2.22
C LYS A 182 -19.69 13.85 -0.73
N ILE A 183 -18.80 12.98 -0.23
CA ILE A 183 -18.78 12.63 1.19
C ILE A 183 -18.37 13.86 2.04
N LEU A 184 -17.36 14.60 1.61
CA LEU A 184 -16.88 15.81 2.29
C LEU A 184 -17.87 16.98 2.26
N ASP A 185 -18.72 17.05 1.23
CA ASP A 185 -19.83 18.00 1.17
C ASP A 185 -20.97 17.60 2.11
N SER A 186 -21.22 16.30 2.30
CA SER A 186 -22.20 15.81 3.28
C SER A 186 -21.71 16.03 4.72
N ASN A 187 -20.41 15.88 4.95
CA ASN A 187 -19.77 16.01 6.27
C ASN A 187 -19.03 17.34 6.41
N LYS A 188 -19.75 18.45 6.57
CA LYS A 188 -19.17 19.81 6.50
C LYS A 188 -18.26 20.21 7.66
N SER A 189 -18.27 19.45 8.76
CA SER A 189 -17.49 19.77 9.96
C SER A 189 -16.06 19.23 9.94
N ILE A 190 -15.78 18.24 9.08
CA ILE A 190 -14.46 17.62 8.98
C ILE A 190 -13.45 18.62 8.42
N GLU A 191 -12.35 18.86 9.13
CA GLU A 191 -11.16 19.51 8.59
C GLU A 191 -10.03 18.48 8.48
N PHE A 192 -9.19 18.60 7.44
CA PHE A 192 -8.18 17.60 7.16
C PHE A 192 -6.94 18.16 6.43
N GLU A 193 -5.83 17.45 6.57
CA GLU A 193 -4.56 17.72 5.89
C GLU A 193 -4.28 16.64 4.85
N ILE A 194 -4.03 17.06 3.61
CA ILE A 194 -3.67 16.20 2.49
C ILE A 194 -2.15 16.00 2.50
N ILE A 195 -1.70 14.77 2.71
CA ILE A 195 -0.29 14.41 2.86
C ILE A 195 0.17 13.64 1.62
N GLY A 196 1.12 14.19 0.88
CA GLY A 196 1.70 13.56 -0.30
C GLY A 196 2.99 12.80 0.01
N HIS A 197 3.15 11.66 -0.64
CA HIS A 197 4.30 10.76 -0.50
C HIS A 197 4.92 10.43 -1.85
N VAL A 198 6.20 10.05 -1.82
CA VAL A 198 6.92 9.52 -2.97
C VAL A 198 7.66 8.24 -2.60
N CYS A 199 7.84 7.38 -3.61
CA CYS A 199 8.72 6.24 -3.51
C CYS A 199 10.12 6.57 -4.08
N CYS A 200 11.10 5.74 -3.72
CA CYS A 200 12.34 5.51 -4.50
C CYS A 200 13.13 6.75 -4.88
N THR A 201 13.48 7.56 -3.88
CA THR A 201 14.48 8.61 -4.03
C THR A 201 15.87 8.05 -3.72
N PRO A 202 16.94 8.57 -4.34
CA PRO A 202 18.31 8.26 -3.91
C PRO A 202 18.47 8.57 -2.43
N SER A 203 19.32 7.83 -1.72
CA SER A 203 19.51 7.89 -0.25
C SER A 203 19.74 9.31 0.30
N HIS A 204 20.35 10.19 -0.49
CA HIS A 204 20.65 11.58 -0.11
C HIS A 204 19.48 12.56 -0.30
N TYR A 205 18.36 12.13 -0.88
CA TYR A 205 17.21 12.98 -1.16
C TYR A 205 15.94 12.47 -0.47
N HIS A 206 15.23 13.40 0.17
CA HIS A 206 13.96 13.10 0.84
C HIS A 206 12.74 13.15 -0.09
N ASP A 207 12.82 13.86 -1.21
CA ASP A 207 11.71 13.97 -2.17
C ASP A 207 12.21 13.72 -3.61
N ALA A 208 11.27 13.38 -4.47
CA ALA A 208 11.49 13.12 -5.89
C ALA A 208 11.28 14.38 -6.72
N ILE A 209 11.84 14.36 -7.94
CA ILE A 209 11.66 15.43 -8.91
C ILE A 209 10.30 15.24 -9.58
N ASP A 210 9.51 16.31 -9.65
CA ASP A 210 8.28 16.35 -10.43
C ASP A 210 8.61 16.69 -11.88
N ARG A 211 8.29 15.78 -12.80
CA ARG A 211 8.56 15.92 -14.24
C ARG A 211 7.94 17.16 -14.86
N ALA A 212 6.83 17.66 -14.32
CA ALA A 212 6.15 18.83 -14.88
C ALA A 212 6.87 20.14 -14.51
N THR A 213 7.49 20.20 -13.32
CA THR A 213 8.11 21.43 -12.80
C THR A 213 9.63 21.39 -12.78
N ASN A 214 10.23 20.20 -12.95
CA ASN A 214 11.64 19.92 -12.70
C ASN A 214 12.13 20.27 -11.27
N GLU A 215 11.21 20.48 -10.32
CA GLU A 215 11.55 20.74 -8.93
C GLU A 215 11.50 19.46 -8.08
N ARG A 216 12.37 19.37 -7.06
CA ARG A 216 12.36 18.29 -6.07
C ARG A 216 11.28 18.51 -5.00
N LYS A 217 10.02 18.55 -5.44
CA LYS A 217 8.82 18.77 -4.61
C LYS A 217 7.67 17.87 -5.03
N LEU A 218 7.95 16.69 -5.59
CA LEU A 218 6.91 15.81 -6.13
C LEU A 218 5.85 15.44 -5.08
N SER A 219 6.26 15.12 -3.85
CA SER A 219 5.32 14.81 -2.78
C SER A 219 4.38 15.98 -2.47
N VAL A 220 4.92 17.21 -2.42
CA VAL A 220 4.15 18.44 -2.20
C VAL A 220 3.19 18.70 -3.35
N ASN A 221 3.67 18.57 -4.59
CA ASN A 221 2.87 18.84 -5.78
C ASN A 221 1.73 17.83 -5.93
N ARG A 222 1.93 16.56 -5.57
CA ARG A 222 0.85 15.55 -5.53
C ARG A 222 -0.26 15.94 -4.56
N ALA A 223 0.11 16.34 -3.34
CA ALA A 223 -0.85 16.79 -2.34
C ALA A 223 -1.60 18.06 -2.81
N LYS A 224 -0.86 19.00 -3.42
CA LYS A 224 -1.42 20.22 -4.00
C LYS A 224 -2.40 19.93 -5.14
N SER A 225 -2.09 18.98 -6.04
CA SER A 225 -2.99 18.59 -7.13
C SER A 225 -4.34 18.09 -6.60
N VAL A 226 -4.32 17.27 -5.55
CA VAL A 226 -5.55 16.78 -4.89
C VAL A 226 -6.31 17.94 -4.22
N PHE A 227 -5.61 18.81 -3.50
CA PHE A 227 -6.19 20.00 -2.88
C PHE A 227 -6.93 20.89 -3.90
N LEU A 228 -6.26 21.23 -5.02
CA LEU A 228 -6.85 22.04 -6.09
C LEU A 228 -8.02 21.34 -6.76
N TYR A 229 -7.93 20.02 -6.94
CA TYR A 229 -9.03 19.23 -7.49
C TYR A 229 -10.28 19.28 -6.61
N LEU A 230 -10.12 19.12 -5.30
CA LEU A 230 -11.24 19.17 -4.34
C LEU A 230 -11.86 20.57 -4.24
N ILE A 231 -11.07 21.65 -4.35
CA ILE A 231 -11.59 23.01 -4.49
C ILE A 231 -12.49 23.13 -5.73
N ASN A 232 -12.03 22.61 -6.87
CA ASN A 232 -12.82 22.60 -8.11
C ASN A 232 -14.10 21.76 -7.99
N LYS A 233 -14.15 20.83 -7.01
CA LYS A 233 -15.34 20.06 -6.65
C LYS A 233 -16.14 20.69 -5.50
N ASN A 234 -15.92 21.98 -5.23
CA ASN A 234 -16.60 22.79 -4.22
C ASN A 234 -16.36 22.39 -2.77
N VAL A 235 -15.29 21.63 -2.48
CA VAL A 235 -14.86 21.43 -1.09
C VAL A 235 -14.22 22.72 -0.57
N ASN A 236 -14.73 23.25 0.55
CA ASN A 236 -14.25 24.51 1.11
C ASN A 236 -12.75 24.43 1.48
N SER A 237 -11.95 25.28 0.85
CA SER A 237 -10.49 25.34 1.05
C SER A 237 -10.07 25.63 2.49
N LEU A 238 -10.92 26.31 3.28
CA LEU A 238 -10.63 26.61 4.70
C LEU A 238 -10.62 25.37 5.58
N ARG A 239 -11.21 24.25 5.11
CA ARG A 239 -11.24 22.97 5.82
C ARG A 239 -10.09 22.05 5.42
N MET A 240 -9.22 22.52 4.53
CA MET A 240 -8.20 21.70 3.91
C MET A 240 -6.83 22.36 4.05
N SER A 241 -5.82 21.56 4.32
CA SER A 241 -4.41 21.94 4.13
C SER A 241 -3.69 20.85 3.34
N TYR A 242 -2.46 21.11 2.90
CA TYR A 242 -1.66 20.08 2.24
C TYR A 242 -0.18 20.19 2.57
N LYS A 243 0.52 19.06 2.61
CA LYS A 243 1.97 18.99 2.74
C LYS A 243 2.56 17.79 2.01
N GLY A 244 3.83 17.89 1.63
CA GLY A 244 4.62 16.77 1.15
C GLY A 244 5.55 16.26 2.25
N VAL A 245 5.64 14.94 2.43
CA VAL A 245 6.54 14.32 3.41
C VAL A 245 7.63 13.47 2.75
N GLY A 246 7.70 13.49 1.42
CA GLY A 246 8.74 12.77 0.70
C GLY A 246 8.66 11.26 0.88
N ASN A 247 9.82 10.63 1.02
CA ASN A 247 10.02 9.19 1.25
C ASN A 247 10.06 8.81 2.75
N LYS A 248 9.74 9.74 3.67
CA LYS A 248 9.98 9.56 5.12
C LYS A 248 9.10 8.52 5.79
N PHE A 249 7.98 8.15 5.18
CA PHE A 249 6.98 7.26 5.77
C PHE A 249 6.59 6.13 4.80
N PRO A 250 7.54 5.23 4.47
CA PRO A 250 7.26 4.09 3.61
C PRO A 250 6.32 3.11 4.33
N LEU A 251 5.35 2.56 3.60
CA LEU A 251 4.38 1.60 4.16
C LEU A 251 4.91 0.16 4.21
N GLY A 252 6.07 -0.09 3.59
CA GLY A 252 6.61 -1.45 3.41
C GLY A 252 5.61 -2.36 2.69
N LYS A 253 4.85 -1.81 1.74
CA LYS A 253 3.85 -2.52 0.92
C LYS A 253 4.21 -2.56 -0.56
N GLY A 254 5.37 -2.04 -0.95
CA GLY A 254 5.75 -1.83 -2.35
C GLY A 254 5.77 -0.35 -2.72
N GLU A 255 6.51 -0.04 -3.78
CA GLU A 255 6.73 1.34 -4.23
C GLU A 255 5.44 2.05 -4.62
N GLU A 256 4.47 1.29 -5.14
CA GLU A 256 3.16 1.77 -5.56
C GLU A 256 2.34 2.36 -4.41
N PHE A 257 2.49 1.83 -3.20
CA PHE A 257 1.83 2.34 -1.98
C PHE A 257 2.54 3.57 -1.41
N ASP A 258 3.81 3.76 -1.75
CA ASP A 258 4.57 4.93 -1.34
C ASP A 258 4.41 6.09 -2.33
N ARG A 259 3.86 5.85 -3.53
CA ARG A 259 3.41 6.88 -4.47
C ARG A 259 1.97 7.33 -4.19
N ARG A 260 1.71 7.82 -2.98
CA ARG A 260 0.35 8.06 -2.50
C ARG A 260 0.04 9.48 -2.07
N VAL A 261 -1.25 9.71 -1.85
CA VAL A 261 -1.78 10.78 -1.01
C VAL A 261 -2.64 10.19 0.10
N GLU A 262 -2.55 10.78 1.27
CA GLU A 262 -3.28 10.42 2.50
C GLU A 262 -4.02 11.65 3.03
N PHE A 263 -5.15 11.46 3.70
CA PHE A 263 -5.91 12.52 4.34
C PHE A 263 -5.85 12.32 5.86
N LEU A 264 -5.28 13.26 6.59
CA LEU A 264 -5.25 13.26 8.05
C LEU A 264 -6.37 14.15 8.58
N ILE A 265 -7.31 13.59 9.32
CA ILE A 265 -8.39 14.35 9.97
C ILE A 265 -7.79 15.18 11.10
N THR A 266 -7.94 16.49 11.02
CA THR A 266 -7.41 17.45 11.99
C THR A 266 -8.50 18.00 12.92
N LYS A 267 -9.77 17.96 12.50
CA LYS A 267 -10.92 18.44 13.29
C LYS A 267 -12.23 17.84 12.79
N ILE A 268 -13.24 17.76 13.67
CA ILE A 268 -14.62 17.31 13.40
C ILE A 268 -15.61 18.24 14.10
#